data_AF-A0A924XDD0-F1
#
_entry.id   AF-A0A924XDD0-F1
#
_cell.length_a   1.000
_cell.length_b   1.000
_cell.length_c   1.000
_cell.angle_alpha   90.00
_cell.angle_beta   90.00
_cell.angle_gamma   90.00
#
_symmetry.space_group_name_H-M   'P 1'
#
loop_
_entity.id
_entity.type
_entity.pdbx_description
1 polymer ?
#
loop_
_entity_poly.entity_id
_entity_poly.type
_entity_poly.pdbx_seq_one_letter_code
_entity_poly.pdbx_strand_id
1 'polypeptide(L)'
;MNISSCGDDDGPLPGISGPADASVNQLVHRVGDAERGQDVFRFETFGNEGFWTQLVQLPQGIAAAGVTPAQALALGLSVDIERVPQNLRATVEAEAATDLSQARAPNLNNPAITAALVEANAIIGFSARNVVALNGSIDISPDDVYAGESVGATCALCHAITDGSVLDLASGGSIGRRVDGPTNHHLNYGAIVATALNSRALYPTLALRLAANNGMSLSRLGPGQRLVSAEATEIEVDAYLRDA
;
A
#
# COMPACT_ATOMS: atom_id res chain seq x y z
N MET A 1 -8.05 40.26 -19.54
CA MET A 1 -8.75 39.50 -20.60
C MET A 1 -9.73 38.58 -19.89
N ASN A 2 -11.02 38.72 -20.18
CA ASN A 2 -12.12 38.01 -19.52
C ASN A 2 -11.92 36.48 -19.56
N ILE A 3 -12.18 35.81 -18.44
CA ILE A 3 -12.64 34.43 -18.45
C ILE A 3 -14.02 34.47 -19.10
N SER A 4 -14.10 33.99 -20.34
CA SER A 4 -15.35 33.63 -20.99
C SER A 4 -15.59 32.16 -20.69
N SER A 5 -16.70 31.86 -20.03
CA SER A 5 -17.27 30.52 -19.96
C SER A 5 -17.58 30.03 -21.38
N CYS A 6 -17.03 28.87 -21.76
CA CYS A 6 -17.47 28.05 -22.88
C CYS A 6 -17.92 26.73 -22.26
N GLY A 7 -19.06 26.14 -22.56
CA GLY A 7 -20.00 26.29 -23.64
C GLY A 7 -20.78 24.98 -23.62
N ASP A 8 -22.08 25.03 -23.89
CA ASP A 8 -22.94 23.85 -24.00
C ASP A 8 -22.57 23.06 -25.27
N ASP A 9 -21.39 22.42 -25.26
CA ASP A 9 -20.95 21.53 -26.33
C ASP A 9 -21.45 20.11 -26.01
N ASP A 10 -22.66 19.80 -26.48
CA ASP A 10 -23.27 18.46 -26.55
C ASP A 10 -22.51 17.51 -27.52
N GLY A 11 -21.19 17.69 -27.67
CA GLY A 11 -20.34 16.89 -28.53
C GLY A 11 -19.85 15.61 -27.81
N PRO A 12 -19.72 14.46 -28.51
CA PRO A 12 -19.17 13.26 -27.91
C PRO A 12 -17.75 13.53 -27.39
N LEU A 13 -17.51 13.21 -26.12
CA LEU A 13 -16.20 13.33 -25.49
C LEU A 13 -15.12 12.60 -26.33
N PRO A 14 -13.96 13.22 -26.59
CA PRO A 14 -12.87 12.57 -27.32
C PRO A 14 -12.36 11.34 -26.55
N GLY A 15 -12.47 10.16 -27.18
CA GLY A 15 -12.10 8.86 -26.58
C GLY A 15 -13.04 7.68 -26.90
N ILE A 16 -14.18 7.92 -27.57
CA ILE A 16 -15.23 6.92 -27.83
C ILE A 16 -14.98 5.98 -29.03
N SER A 17 -13.81 6.00 -29.67
CA SER A 17 -13.53 5.21 -30.88
C SER A 17 -13.31 3.71 -30.64
N GLY A 18 -14.06 3.10 -29.72
CA GLY A 18 -14.24 1.65 -29.68
C GLY A 18 -15.36 1.21 -30.64
N PRO A 19 -15.50 -0.10 -30.93
CA PRO A 19 -16.70 -0.60 -31.57
C PRO A 19 -17.93 -0.12 -30.79
N ALA A 20 -19.03 0.21 -31.48
CA ALA A 20 -20.31 0.41 -30.80
C ALA A 20 -20.58 -0.84 -29.94
N ASP A 21 -20.94 -0.64 -28.67
CA ASP A 21 -21.31 -1.73 -27.77
C ASP A 21 -22.49 -2.47 -28.40
N ALA A 22 -22.19 -3.61 -29.03
CA ALA A 22 -23.18 -4.44 -29.71
C ALA A 22 -23.97 -5.30 -28.73
N SER A 23 -23.71 -5.18 -27.42
CA SER A 23 -24.61 -5.68 -26.42
C SER A 23 -25.69 -4.62 -26.20
N VAL A 24 -26.95 -4.94 -26.54
CA VAL A 24 -28.03 -4.54 -25.64
C VAL A 24 -27.61 -5.12 -24.31
N ASN A 25 -26.95 -4.30 -23.49
CA ASN A 25 -26.38 -4.71 -22.22
C ASN A 25 -27.55 -4.99 -21.27
N GLN A 26 -28.20 -6.14 -21.47
CA GLN A 26 -29.23 -6.70 -20.61
C GLN A 26 -28.63 -7.24 -19.31
N LEU A 27 -27.31 -7.09 -19.13
CA LEU A 27 -26.77 -6.99 -17.79
C LEU A 27 -27.28 -5.66 -17.24
N VAL A 28 -28.51 -5.69 -16.74
CA VAL A 28 -28.96 -4.76 -15.71
C VAL A 28 -28.00 -5.01 -14.55
N HIS A 29 -26.87 -4.31 -14.56
CA HIS A 29 -26.04 -4.19 -13.38
C HIS A 29 -26.99 -3.62 -12.34
N ARG A 30 -27.37 -4.46 -11.36
CA ARG A 30 -28.04 -3.94 -10.17
C ARG A 30 -27.14 -2.82 -9.70
N VAL A 31 -27.70 -1.62 -9.56
CA VAL A 31 -26.95 -0.51 -8.97
C VAL A 31 -26.37 -1.06 -7.67
N GLY A 32 -25.05 -1.17 -7.63
CA GLY A 32 -24.35 -1.72 -6.48
C GLY A 32 -24.65 -0.85 -5.26
N ASP A 33 -24.44 -1.40 -4.08
CA ASP A 33 -24.41 -0.61 -2.86
C ASP A 33 -23.06 0.14 -2.83
N ALA A 34 -23.12 1.47 -2.89
CA ALA A 34 -21.93 2.32 -2.93
C ALA A 34 -21.12 2.25 -1.63
N GLU A 35 -21.79 2.12 -0.48
CA GLU A 35 -21.12 1.96 0.81
C GLU A 35 -20.41 0.61 0.86
N ARG A 36 -21.10 -0.46 0.45
CA ARG A 36 -20.47 -1.79 0.34
C ARG A 36 -19.31 -1.79 -0.64
N GLY A 37 -19.45 -1.13 -1.79
CA GLY A 37 -18.41 -0.99 -2.80
C GLY A 37 -17.18 -0.24 -2.27
N GLN A 38 -17.39 0.80 -1.46
CA GLN A 38 -16.31 1.48 -0.77
C GLN A 38 -15.60 0.55 0.23
N ASP A 39 -16.32 -0.28 0.98
CA ASP A 39 -15.71 -1.27 1.87
C ASP A 39 -14.92 -2.35 1.10
N VAL A 40 -15.44 -2.82 -0.05
CA VAL A 40 -14.68 -3.71 -0.96
C VAL A 40 -13.36 -3.04 -1.31
N PHE A 41 -13.43 -1.81 -1.82
CA PHE A 41 -12.27 -1.08 -2.30
C PHE A 41 -11.22 -0.85 -1.20
N ARG A 42 -11.66 -0.46 0.00
CA ARG A 42 -10.80 -0.07 1.12
C ARG A 42 -10.18 -1.25 1.84
N PHE A 43 -10.93 -2.35 1.96
CA PHE A 43 -10.58 -3.41 2.91
C PHE A 43 -10.61 -4.80 2.30
N GLU A 44 -11.30 -5.04 1.19
CA GLU A 44 -11.33 -6.38 0.61
C GLU A 44 -10.00 -6.72 -0.04
N THR A 45 -9.41 -7.80 0.46
CA THR A 45 -8.21 -8.42 -0.06
C THR A 45 -8.56 -9.27 -1.28
N PHE A 46 -7.60 -9.52 -2.15
CA PHE A 46 -7.78 -10.39 -3.31
C PHE A 46 -7.80 -11.90 -2.97
N GLY A 47 -8.07 -12.26 -1.71
CA GLY A 47 -7.79 -13.62 -1.19
C GLY A 47 -6.29 -13.96 -1.20
N ASN A 48 -5.43 -12.93 -1.12
CA ASN A 48 -3.98 -13.02 -1.28
C ASN A 48 -3.21 -13.00 0.05
N GLU A 49 -3.89 -13.23 1.18
CA GLU A 49 -3.29 -13.14 2.50
C GLU A 49 -2.24 -14.24 2.73
N GLY A 50 -2.49 -15.44 2.22
CA GLY A 50 -1.49 -16.52 2.24
C GLY A 50 -0.21 -16.14 1.49
N PHE A 51 -0.35 -15.41 0.39
CA PHE A 51 0.81 -14.90 -0.37
C PHE A 51 1.59 -13.87 0.46
N TRP A 52 0.94 -12.85 1.01
CA TRP A 52 1.61 -11.76 1.70
C TRP A 52 2.14 -12.13 3.09
N THR A 53 1.37 -12.88 3.87
CA THR A 53 1.73 -13.27 5.24
C THR A 53 2.58 -14.53 5.30
N GLN A 54 2.29 -15.56 4.51
CA GLN A 54 2.97 -16.85 4.68
C GLN A 54 4.12 -17.02 3.68
N LEU A 55 3.91 -16.67 2.41
CA LEU A 55 4.94 -16.85 1.39
C LEU A 55 5.96 -15.71 1.43
N VAL A 56 5.54 -14.48 1.19
CA VAL A 56 6.41 -13.29 1.21
C VAL A 56 6.88 -12.96 2.62
N GLN A 57 6.03 -13.19 3.63
CA GLN A 57 6.30 -12.85 5.03
C GLN A 57 6.59 -11.35 5.22
N LEU A 58 5.82 -10.51 4.53
CA LEU A 58 5.94 -9.05 4.61
C LEU A 58 5.69 -8.53 6.04
N PRO A 59 4.60 -8.92 6.73
CA PRO A 59 4.34 -8.48 8.10
C PRO A 59 5.50 -8.80 9.05
N GLN A 60 5.99 -10.04 9.02
CA GLN A 60 7.08 -10.51 9.87
C GLN A 60 8.38 -9.75 9.59
N GLY A 61 8.63 -9.42 8.32
CA GLY A 61 9.78 -8.63 7.91
C GLY A 61 9.72 -7.17 8.38
N ILE A 62 8.55 -6.53 8.28
CA ILE A 62 8.29 -5.19 8.82
C ILE A 62 8.59 -5.14 10.33
N ALA A 63 8.14 -6.16 11.07
CA ALA A 63 8.37 -6.25 12.49
C ALA A 63 9.83 -6.54 12.85
N ALA A 64 10.47 -7.49 12.15
CA ALA A 64 11.88 -7.81 12.34
C ALA A 64 12.80 -6.62 12.03
N ALA A 65 12.45 -5.81 11.03
CA ALA A 65 13.16 -4.59 10.68
C ALA A 65 12.86 -3.42 11.63
N GLY A 66 11.85 -3.53 12.49
CA GLY A 66 11.43 -2.47 13.39
C GLY A 66 10.96 -1.23 12.64
N VAL A 67 10.16 -1.41 11.57
CA VAL A 67 9.65 -0.27 10.78
C VAL A 67 8.76 0.62 11.65
N THR A 68 9.06 1.91 11.73
CA THR A 68 8.27 2.91 12.48
C THR A 68 7.19 3.57 11.61
N PRO A 69 6.18 4.24 12.19
CA PRO A 69 5.20 5.00 11.41
C PRO A 69 5.86 6.07 10.52
N ALA A 70 6.88 6.76 11.01
CA ALA A 70 7.64 7.75 10.24
C ALA A 70 8.36 7.11 9.04
N GLN A 71 8.92 5.92 9.20
CA GLN A 71 9.53 5.17 8.10
C GLN A 71 8.48 4.68 7.10
N ALA A 72 7.33 4.18 7.56
CA ALA A 72 6.22 3.80 6.69
C ALA A 72 5.73 4.99 5.84
N LEU A 73 5.58 6.16 6.45
CA LEU A 73 5.25 7.39 5.75
C LEU A 73 6.34 7.74 4.72
N ALA A 74 7.62 7.67 5.08
CA ALA A 74 8.73 7.92 4.15
C ALA A 74 8.77 6.93 2.97
N LEU A 75 8.20 5.73 3.11
CA LEU A 75 7.98 4.76 2.02
C LEU A 75 6.77 5.10 1.14
N GLY A 76 6.09 6.22 1.39
CA GLY A 76 4.93 6.67 0.64
C GLY A 76 3.60 6.09 1.11
N LEU A 77 3.58 5.35 2.23
CA LEU A 77 2.32 4.85 2.79
C LEU A 77 1.50 5.99 3.38
N SER A 78 0.18 5.84 3.33
CA SER A 78 -0.76 6.81 3.88
C SER A 78 -1.46 6.23 5.10
N VAL A 79 -1.72 7.06 6.11
CA VAL A 79 -2.36 6.68 7.37
C VAL A 79 -3.70 7.39 7.50
N ASP A 80 -4.77 6.60 7.55
CA ASP A 80 -6.12 7.06 7.77
C ASP A 80 -6.35 7.40 9.25
N ILE A 81 -6.43 8.70 9.56
CA ILE A 81 -6.60 9.21 10.91
C ILE A 81 -7.91 8.74 11.56
N GLU A 82 -8.94 8.45 10.77
CA GLU A 82 -10.24 8.01 11.28
C GLU A 82 -10.20 6.57 11.79
N ARG A 83 -9.23 5.77 11.30
CA ARG A 83 -8.99 4.39 11.74
C ARG A 83 -7.91 4.29 12.82
N VAL A 84 -7.10 5.33 13.03
CA VAL A 84 -6.14 5.38 14.15
C VAL A 84 -6.89 5.17 15.48
N PRO A 85 -6.41 4.25 16.36
CA PRO A 85 -7.00 4.02 17.67
C PRO A 85 -7.19 5.30 18.46
N GLN A 86 -8.33 5.44 19.14
CA GLN A 86 -8.73 6.70 19.78
C GLN A 86 -7.72 7.17 20.84
N ASN A 87 -7.09 6.25 21.55
CA ASN A 87 -6.05 6.54 22.54
C ASN A 87 -4.72 7.02 21.93
N LEU A 88 -4.49 6.79 20.64
CA LEU A 88 -3.28 7.21 19.92
C LEU A 88 -3.49 8.47 19.07
N ARG A 89 -4.73 8.77 18.67
CA ARG A 89 -5.04 9.84 17.70
C ARG A 89 -4.46 11.20 18.08
N ALA A 90 -4.76 11.69 19.29
CA ALA A 90 -4.29 13.00 19.74
C ALA A 90 -2.75 13.07 19.81
N THR A 91 -2.10 11.96 20.17
CA THR A 91 -0.64 11.86 20.20
C THR A 91 -0.06 11.88 18.78
N VAL A 92 -0.63 11.11 17.85
CA VAL A 92 -0.23 11.11 16.44
C VAL A 92 -0.37 12.51 15.83
N GLU A 93 -1.49 13.20 16.07
CA GLU A 93 -1.71 14.57 15.60
C GLU A 93 -0.69 15.57 16.17
N ALA A 94 -0.42 15.48 17.48
CA ALA A 94 0.55 16.37 18.12
C ALA A 94 1.98 16.11 17.64
N GLU A 95 2.38 14.85 17.49
CA GLU A 95 3.72 14.48 17.04
C GLU A 95 3.94 14.76 15.54
N ALA A 96 2.91 14.59 14.72
CA ALA A 96 2.92 14.92 13.30
C ALA A 96 3.24 16.40 13.03
N ALA A 97 2.86 17.30 13.94
CA ALA A 97 3.16 18.72 13.84
C ALA A 97 4.61 19.10 14.23
N THR A 98 5.46 18.11 14.56
CA THR A 98 6.86 18.33 14.97
C THR A 98 7.84 18.11 13.81
N ASP A 99 9.15 18.05 14.10
CA ASP A 99 10.17 17.66 13.13
C ASP A 99 10.29 16.14 12.94
N LEU A 100 9.35 15.37 13.49
CA LEU A 100 9.31 13.90 13.46
C LEU A 100 10.55 13.22 14.05
N SER A 101 11.40 13.95 14.79
CA SER A 101 12.56 13.37 15.46
C SER A 101 12.15 12.46 16.61
N GLN A 102 12.99 11.48 16.97
CA GLN A 102 12.76 10.59 18.13
C GLN A 102 12.40 11.36 19.41
N ALA A 103 12.98 12.55 19.62
CA ALA A 103 12.79 13.35 20.82
C ALA A 103 11.41 14.05 20.86
N ARG A 104 10.84 14.38 19.70
CA ARG A 104 9.58 15.14 19.60
C ARG A 104 8.41 14.32 19.09
N ALA A 105 8.68 13.21 18.42
CA ALA A 105 7.70 12.26 17.90
C ALA A 105 8.04 10.82 18.31
N PRO A 106 8.12 10.50 19.62
CA PRO A 106 8.51 9.17 20.08
C PRO A 106 7.54 8.06 19.66
N ASN A 107 6.23 8.32 19.48
CA ASN A 107 5.27 7.32 19.02
C ASN A 107 5.38 7.10 17.50
N LEU A 108 5.54 8.16 16.71
CA LEU A 108 5.79 8.02 15.27
C LEU A 108 7.15 7.37 14.95
N ASN A 109 8.05 7.28 15.93
CA ASN A 109 9.29 6.52 15.84
C ASN A 109 9.29 5.24 16.69
N ASN A 110 8.12 4.73 17.09
CA ASN A 110 7.99 3.47 17.81
C ASN A 110 7.44 2.37 16.88
N PRO A 111 8.18 1.29 16.60
CA PRO A 111 7.72 0.21 15.74
C PRO A 111 6.42 -0.47 16.20
N ALA A 112 6.17 -0.51 17.51
CA ALA A 112 4.93 -1.06 18.05
C ALA A 112 3.69 -0.27 17.57
N ILE A 113 3.85 1.04 17.31
CA ILE A 113 2.78 1.86 16.77
C ILE A 113 2.52 1.52 15.29
N THR A 114 3.52 1.09 14.52
CA THR A 114 3.28 0.58 13.16
C THR A 114 2.39 -0.65 13.19
N ALA A 115 2.68 -1.63 14.06
CA ALA A 115 1.85 -2.83 14.22
C ALA A 115 0.41 -2.43 14.58
N ALA A 116 0.23 -1.57 15.59
CA ALA A 116 -1.07 -1.01 15.99
C ALA A 116 -1.87 -0.43 14.81
N LEU A 117 -1.20 0.32 13.93
CA LEU A 117 -1.82 0.97 12.78
C LEU A 117 -2.17 -0.02 11.67
N VAL A 118 -1.37 -1.07 11.45
CA VAL A 118 -1.71 -2.14 10.50
C VAL A 118 -2.92 -2.92 11.00
N GLU A 119 -2.93 -3.33 12.26
CA GLU A 119 -4.01 -4.09 12.90
C GLU A 119 -5.32 -3.29 12.91
N ALA A 120 -5.24 -1.97 13.09
CA ALA A 120 -6.37 -1.07 12.98
C ALA A 120 -6.83 -0.79 11.53
N ASN A 121 -6.15 -1.32 10.51
CA ASN A 121 -6.32 -0.98 9.09
C ASN A 121 -6.23 0.55 8.83
N ALA A 122 -5.39 1.23 9.62
CA ALA A 122 -5.11 2.65 9.48
C ALA A 122 -4.03 2.90 8.42
N ILE A 123 -3.03 2.02 8.28
CA ILE A 123 -2.12 2.06 7.13
C ILE A 123 -2.89 1.58 5.89
N ILE A 124 -3.04 2.48 4.93
CA ILE A 124 -3.83 2.23 3.72
C ILE A 124 -3.11 1.23 2.82
N GLY A 125 -3.84 0.20 2.37
CA GLY A 125 -3.40 -0.69 1.27
C GLY A 125 -3.20 -2.14 1.65
N PHE A 126 -2.75 -2.43 2.87
CA PHE A 126 -2.70 -3.77 3.41
C PHE A 126 -3.73 -3.91 4.52
N SER A 127 -4.71 -4.78 4.34
CA SER A 127 -5.73 -5.02 5.35
C SER A 127 -5.42 -6.26 6.17
N ALA A 128 -5.44 -6.12 7.49
CA ALA A 128 -5.44 -7.23 8.44
C ALA A 128 -6.78 -7.98 8.38
N ARG A 129 -6.71 -9.31 8.44
CA ARG A 129 -7.80 -10.29 8.29
C ARG A 129 -7.63 -11.41 9.31
N ASN A 130 -8.69 -12.21 9.52
CA ASN A 130 -8.69 -13.34 10.47
C ASN A 130 -8.31 -12.93 11.90
N VAL A 131 -9.00 -11.92 12.43
CA VAL A 131 -8.86 -11.41 13.81
C VAL A 131 -9.42 -12.36 14.90
N VAL A 132 -9.31 -13.69 14.72
CA VAL A 132 -9.96 -14.69 15.58
C VAL A 132 -9.39 -14.70 17.02
N ALA A 133 -8.23 -14.08 17.24
CA ALA A 133 -7.65 -13.88 18.58
C ALA A 133 -7.87 -12.47 19.17
N LEU A 134 -8.56 -11.56 18.48
CA LEU A 134 -8.89 -10.27 19.06
C LEU A 134 -10.22 -10.41 19.82
N ASN A 135 -10.17 -10.29 21.14
CA ASN A 135 -11.31 -10.19 22.07
C ASN A 135 -12.20 -8.93 21.82
N GLY A 136 -12.23 -8.41 20.60
CA GLY A 136 -12.71 -7.07 20.26
C GLY A 136 -11.67 -5.97 20.43
N SER A 137 -10.45 -6.29 20.88
CA SER A 137 -9.31 -5.38 21.02
C SER A 137 -8.06 -5.96 20.38
N ILE A 138 -7.32 -5.08 19.71
CA ILE A 138 -5.99 -5.26 19.14
C ILE A 138 -5.01 -5.55 20.30
N ASP A 139 -4.35 -6.73 20.32
CA ASP A 139 -3.33 -7.12 21.32
C ASP A 139 -1.94 -6.96 20.71
N ILE A 140 -1.47 -5.72 20.67
CA ILE A 140 -0.22 -5.32 20.00
C ILE A 140 0.95 -5.79 20.86
N SER A 141 1.58 -6.91 20.50
CA SER A 141 2.80 -7.37 21.16
C SER A 141 3.95 -7.50 20.16
N PRO A 142 5.15 -6.97 20.45
CA PRO A 142 6.38 -7.29 19.70
C PRO A 142 6.72 -8.79 19.70
N ASP A 143 6.18 -9.55 20.66
CA ASP A 143 6.34 -11.00 20.78
C ASP A 143 5.23 -11.79 20.07
N ASP A 144 4.13 -11.11 19.68
CA ASP A 144 2.97 -11.70 19.00
C ASP A 144 2.58 -10.87 17.78
N VAL A 145 3.57 -10.61 16.93
CA VAL A 145 3.41 -9.76 15.76
C VAL A 145 2.34 -10.36 14.84
N TYR A 146 1.20 -9.66 14.74
CA TYR A 146 0.01 -10.05 14.00
C TYR A 146 -0.80 -11.20 14.62
N ALA A 147 -0.63 -11.60 15.89
CA ALA A 147 -1.56 -12.43 16.69
C ALA A 147 -2.46 -13.48 15.98
N GLY A 148 -1.97 -14.17 14.94
CA GLY A 148 -2.76 -15.10 14.09
C GLY A 148 -3.56 -14.46 12.94
N GLU A 149 -3.54 -13.14 12.83
CA GLU A 149 -3.99 -12.33 11.71
C GLU A 149 -3.13 -12.55 10.46
N SER A 150 -3.76 -12.30 9.33
CA SER A 150 -3.14 -12.36 8.02
C SER A 150 -3.41 -11.06 7.29
N VAL A 151 -2.43 -10.52 6.57
CA VAL A 151 -2.61 -9.27 5.81
C VAL A 151 -2.70 -9.58 4.34
N GLY A 152 -3.54 -8.84 3.62
CA GLY A 152 -3.61 -8.90 2.18
C GLY A 152 -3.59 -7.51 1.56
N ALA A 153 -3.07 -7.41 0.34
CA ALA A 153 -3.16 -6.18 -0.43
C ALA A 153 -4.60 -5.95 -0.91
N THR A 154 -4.99 -4.69 -0.96
CA THR A 154 -6.32 -4.20 -1.38
C THR A 154 -6.19 -3.25 -2.57
N CYS A 155 -7.31 -2.85 -3.17
CA CYS A 155 -7.33 -1.82 -4.21
C CYS A 155 -6.75 -0.48 -3.71
N ALA A 156 -6.99 -0.17 -2.43
CA ALA A 156 -6.56 1.07 -1.80
C ALA A 156 -5.02 1.24 -1.74
N LEU A 157 -4.22 0.18 -1.89
CA LEU A 157 -2.77 0.28 -1.87
C LEU A 157 -2.25 1.25 -2.92
N CYS A 158 -2.79 1.16 -4.13
CA CYS A 158 -2.38 2.00 -5.26
C CYS A 158 -3.37 3.13 -5.56
N HIS A 159 -4.63 3.02 -5.11
CA HIS A 159 -5.72 3.92 -5.50
C HIS A 159 -6.31 4.72 -4.34
N ALA A 160 -5.63 4.83 -3.21
CA ALA A 160 -6.06 5.72 -2.14
C ALA A 160 -4.87 6.47 -1.52
N ILE A 161 -5.18 7.68 -1.05
CA ILE A 161 -4.29 8.56 -0.30
C ILE A 161 -5.06 9.13 0.89
N THR A 162 -4.48 10.08 1.61
CA THR A 162 -5.23 10.93 2.53
C THR A 162 -5.33 12.38 2.03
N ASP A 163 -6.19 13.17 2.66
CA ASP A 163 -6.27 14.62 2.45
C ASP A 163 -5.08 15.40 3.04
N GLY A 164 -4.13 14.72 3.70
CA GLY A 164 -2.94 15.32 4.29
C GLY A 164 -3.23 16.29 5.45
N SER A 165 -4.44 16.27 6.01
CA SER A 165 -4.87 17.28 6.98
C SER A 165 -4.07 17.30 8.29
N VAL A 166 -3.38 16.20 8.60
CA VAL A 166 -2.55 16.04 9.81
C VAL A 166 -1.06 16.13 9.47
N LEU A 167 -0.65 15.44 8.40
CA LEU A 167 0.73 15.45 7.91
C LEU A 167 0.72 15.21 6.41
N ASP A 168 1.52 15.99 5.68
CA ASP A 168 1.81 15.76 4.28
C ASP A 168 3.33 15.87 4.08
N LEU A 169 3.96 14.75 3.71
CA LEU A 169 5.39 14.69 3.50
C LEU A 169 5.71 14.92 2.03
N ALA A 170 6.51 15.94 1.74
CA ALA A 170 6.97 16.22 0.38
C ALA A 170 7.73 15.04 -0.28
N SER A 171 8.36 14.19 0.54
CA SER A 171 9.05 12.97 0.10
C SER A 171 8.11 11.80 -0.21
N GLY A 172 6.83 11.91 0.14
CA GLY A 172 5.85 10.85 0.02
C GLY A 172 5.25 10.45 1.37
N GLY A 173 3.97 10.07 1.34
CA GLY A 173 3.20 9.64 2.50
C GLY A 173 2.41 10.77 3.16
N SER A 174 1.29 10.42 3.81
CA SER A 174 0.41 11.42 4.44
C SER A 174 -0.38 10.83 5.60
N ILE A 175 -0.79 11.68 6.53
CA ILE A 175 -1.76 11.36 7.58
C ILE A 175 -2.94 12.31 7.41
N GLY A 176 -4.15 11.75 7.38
CA GLY A 176 -5.37 12.54 7.18
C GLY A 176 -6.59 11.65 6.99
N ARG A 177 -7.70 12.24 6.52
CA ARG A 177 -8.89 11.47 6.15
C ARG A 177 -8.66 10.78 4.82
N ARG A 178 -9.17 9.55 4.69
CA ARG A 178 -9.01 8.76 3.47
C ARG A 178 -9.71 9.40 2.27
N VAL A 179 -8.99 9.44 1.15
CA VAL A 179 -9.51 9.85 -0.17
C VAL A 179 -9.35 8.67 -1.12
N ASP A 180 -10.47 8.09 -1.55
CA ASP A 180 -10.50 6.95 -2.47
C ASP A 180 -10.49 7.41 -3.93
N GLY A 181 -9.72 6.73 -4.78
CA GLY A 181 -9.65 6.97 -6.23
C GLY A 181 -8.27 7.46 -6.71
N PRO A 182 -7.68 8.52 -6.13
CA PRO A 182 -6.39 9.03 -6.58
C PRO A 182 -5.26 8.00 -6.49
N THR A 183 -4.39 7.98 -7.49
CA THR A 183 -3.21 7.12 -7.48
C THR A 183 -2.19 7.59 -6.46
N ASN A 184 -1.68 6.68 -5.63
CA ASN A 184 -0.56 6.97 -4.75
C ASN A 184 0.76 6.97 -5.53
N HIS A 185 1.11 8.12 -6.10
CA HIS A 185 2.34 8.30 -6.89
C HIS A 185 3.63 8.29 -6.06
N HIS A 186 3.52 8.36 -4.73
CA HIS A 186 4.66 8.39 -3.83
C HIS A 186 4.99 7.02 -3.23
N LEU A 187 4.14 6.01 -3.46
CA LEU A 187 4.33 4.67 -2.90
C LEU A 187 5.61 4.03 -3.42
N ASN A 188 6.58 3.82 -2.54
CA ASN A 188 7.78 3.05 -2.84
C ASN A 188 7.52 1.55 -2.60
N TYR A 189 6.76 0.95 -3.51
CA TYR A 189 6.39 -0.47 -3.43
C TYR A 189 7.62 -1.39 -3.33
N GLY A 190 8.67 -1.11 -4.12
CA GLY A 190 9.91 -1.90 -4.11
C GLY A 190 10.59 -1.92 -2.75
N ALA A 191 10.75 -0.76 -2.12
CA ALA A 191 11.34 -0.68 -0.79
C ALA A 191 10.45 -1.31 0.30
N ILE A 192 9.12 -1.21 0.19
CA ILE A 192 8.19 -1.88 1.12
C ILE A 192 8.36 -3.40 1.03
N VAL A 193 8.31 -3.99 -0.16
CA VAL A 193 8.40 -5.44 -0.27
C VAL A 193 9.81 -5.99 -0.01
N ALA A 194 10.84 -5.14 -0.12
CA ALA A 194 12.21 -5.45 0.29
C ALA A 194 12.41 -5.47 1.82
N THR A 195 11.40 -5.18 2.64
CA THR A 195 11.47 -5.41 4.09
C THR A 195 11.00 -6.81 4.48
N ALA A 196 10.45 -7.59 3.54
CA ALA A 196 9.91 -8.91 3.81
C ALA A 196 11.01 -9.94 4.14
N LEU A 197 10.67 -10.99 4.89
CA LEU A 197 11.65 -12.05 5.22
C LEU A 197 11.96 -12.99 4.05
N ASN A 198 11.11 -13.03 3.02
CA ASN A 198 11.27 -13.86 1.82
C ASN A 198 10.91 -13.04 0.57
N SER A 199 11.73 -12.06 0.23
CA SER A 199 11.52 -11.20 -0.95
C SER A 199 11.73 -11.97 -2.26
N ARG A 200 12.48 -13.07 -2.25
CA ARG A 200 12.58 -14.04 -3.37
C ARG A 200 11.23 -14.62 -3.80
N ALA A 201 10.22 -14.63 -2.94
CA ALA A 201 8.85 -15.01 -3.31
C ALA A 201 8.29 -14.18 -4.48
N LEU A 202 8.84 -12.98 -4.73
CA LEU A 202 8.42 -12.08 -5.80
C LEU A 202 9.03 -12.39 -7.16
N TYR A 203 9.90 -13.40 -7.30
CA TYR A 203 10.53 -13.78 -8.59
C TYR A 203 9.57 -13.77 -9.80
N PRO A 204 8.32 -14.25 -9.72
CA PRO A 204 7.39 -14.20 -10.84
C PRO A 204 7.08 -12.79 -11.36
N THR A 205 7.38 -11.75 -10.58
CA THR A 205 7.12 -10.33 -10.88
C THR A 205 8.41 -9.54 -11.16
N LEU A 206 9.59 -10.14 -11.02
CA LEU A 206 10.87 -9.46 -11.23
C LEU A 206 11.42 -9.72 -12.64
N ALA A 207 12.30 -8.82 -13.10
CA ALA A 207 13.06 -9.08 -14.31
C ALA A 207 14.17 -10.11 -14.01
N LEU A 208 13.94 -11.36 -14.41
CA LEU A 208 14.87 -12.47 -14.15
C LEU A 208 15.89 -12.66 -15.27
N ARG A 209 17.08 -13.13 -14.92
CA ARG A 209 18.07 -13.66 -15.85
C ARG A 209 17.70 -15.10 -16.19
N LEU A 210 17.17 -15.32 -17.38
CA LEU A 210 16.67 -16.63 -17.80
C LEU A 210 17.68 -17.34 -18.71
N ALA A 211 18.09 -18.56 -18.34
CA ALA A 211 18.94 -19.41 -19.17
C ALA A 211 18.29 -19.71 -20.53
N ALA A 212 16.97 -19.90 -20.55
CA ALA A 212 16.18 -20.13 -21.77
C ALA A 212 16.33 -19.00 -22.81
N ASN A 213 16.67 -17.79 -22.38
CA ASN A 213 16.88 -16.62 -23.23
C ASN A 213 18.35 -16.18 -23.26
N ASN A 214 19.31 -17.09 -23.06
CA ASN A 214 20.75 -16.77 -23.03
C ASN A 214 21.13 -15.67 -22.02
N GLY A 215 20.45 -15.64 -20.87
CA GLY A 215 20.66 -14.62 -19.84
C GLY A 215 19.99 -13.27 -20.13
N MET A 216 19.13 -13.20 -21.15
CA MET A 216 18.44 -11.98 -21.56
C MET A 216 17.00 -11.94 -21.03
N SER A 217 16.57 -10.75 -20.65
CA SER A 217 15.18 -10.42 -20.37
C SER A 217 14.96 -8.94 -20.68
N LEU A 218 13.70 -8.56 -20.90
CA LEU A 218 13.32 -7.18 -21.15
C LEU A 218 13.25 -6.43 -19.82
N SER A 219 14.23 -5.57 -19.59
CA SER A 219 14.12 -4.52 -18.57
C SER A 219 14.00 -3.16 -19.26
N ARG A 220 13.49 -2.16 -18.53
CA ARG A 220 13.38 -0.78 -19.06
C ARG A 220 14.73 -0.15 -19.43
N LEU A 221 15.83 -0.67 -18.86
CA LEU A 221 17.20 -0.22 -19.13
C LEU A 221 17.82 -0.90 -20.35
N GLY A 222 17.12 -1.88 -20.92
CA GLY A 222 17.52 -2.60 -22.11
C GLY A 222 17.78 -4.09 -21.85
N PRO A 223 17.95 -4.88 -22.91
CA PRO A 223 18.08 -6.32 -22.79
C PRO A 223 19.28 -6.73 -21.94
N GLY A 224 19.07 -7.63 -20.97
CA GLY A 224 20.15 -8.18 -20.15
C GLY A 224 20.62 -7.28 -19.00
N GLN A 225 20.11 -6.05 -18.91
CA GLN A 225 20.46 -5.12 -17.84
C GLN A 225 19.56 -5.29 -16.63
N ARG A 226 20.17 -5.22 -15.44
CA ARG A 226 19.48 -5.18 -14.15
C ARG A 226 18.49 -6.35 -14.02
N LEU A 227 19.04 -7.56 -14.03
CA LEU A 227 18.29 -8.82 -13.95
C LEU A 227 18.70 -9.60 -12.72
N VAL A 228 17.73 -10.21 -12.04
CA VAL A 228 17.95 -11.09 -10.87
C VAL A 228 18.25 -12.51 -11.32
N SER A 229 19.31 -13.14 -10.81
CA SER A 229 19.62 -14.55 -11.12
C SER A 229 18.76 -15.51 -10.29
N ALA A 230 18.64 -16.76 -10.75
CA ALA A 230 17.92 -17.78 -9.99
C ALA A 230 18.60 -18.07 -8.63
N GLU A 231 19.91 -17.87 -8.56
CA GLU A 231 20.74 -18.11 -7.39
C GLU A 231 20.83 -16.90 -6.44
N ALA A 232 20.30 -15.72 -6.81
CA ALA A 232 20.42 -14.48 -6.05
C ALA A 232 19.90 -14.63 -4.60
N THR A 233 20.71 -14.25 -3.62
CA THR A 233 20.35 -14.23 -2.20
C THR A 233 19.21 -13.23 -1.92
N GLU A 234 18.52 -13.37 -0.77
CA GLU A 234 17.50 -12.39 -0.35
C GLU A 234 18.06 -10.95 -0.37
N ILE A 235 19.29 -10.76 0.12
CA ILE A 235 19.95 -9.44 0.15
C ILE A 235 20.11 -8.85 -1.25
N GLU A 236 20.47 -9.67 -2.25
CA GLU A 236 20.60 -9.21 -3.64
C GLU A 236 19.24 -8.87 -4.26
N VAL A 237 18.19 -9.59 -3.87
CA VAL A 237 16.82 -9.33 -4.31
C VAL A 237 16.27 -8.07 -3.66
N ASP A 238 16.50 -7.88 -2.37
CA ASP A 238 16.15 -6.67 -1.64
C ASP A 238 16.83 -5.43 -2.24
N ALA A 239 18.13 -5.54 -2.57
CA ALA A 239 18.85 -4.46 -3.23
C ALA A 239 18.24 -4.15 -4.61
N TYR A 240 17.91 -5.19 -5.39
CA TYR A 240 17.23 -5.02 -6.67
C TYR A 240 15.89 -4.29 -6.53
N LEU A 241 15.10 -4.65 -5.52
CA LEU A 241 13.78 -4.07 -5.22
C LEU A 241 13.87 -2.62 -4.73
N ARG A 242 14.85 -2.29 -3.87
CA ARG A 242 15.02 -0.92 -3.35
C ARG A 242 15.45 0.09 -4.42
N ASP A 243 16.16 -0.37 -5.43
CA ASP A 243 16.64 0.49 -6.52
C ASP A 243 15.59 0.68 -7.64
N ALA A 244 14.41 0.05 -7.55
CA ALA A 244 13.43 -0.14 -8.65
C ALA A 244 12.58 1.08 -8.99
#